data_AF-A0A8C0QS98-F1
#
_entry.id   AF-A0A8C0QS98-F1
#
_cell.length_a   1.000
_cell.length_b   1.000
_cell.length_c   1.000
_cell.angle_alpha   90.00
_cell.angle_beta   90.00
_cell.angle_gamma   90.00
#
_symmetry.space_group_name_H-M   'P 1'
#
loop_
_entity.id
_entity.type
_entity.pdbx_description
1 polymer ?
#
loop_
_entity_poly.entity_id
_entity_poly.type
_entity_poly.pdbx_seq_one_letter_code
_entity_poly.pdbx_strand_id
1 'polypeptide(L)'
;MIILGLMDMLILFQLMSDPMLREKKFLKSILHILEEKSHDRNSIVCQIAVRGLRNLVYGVPEKVKNYEKFLLDILIRALHDTLSSEVIGESMKALAKVMKENDVGSSFRDLTQQIRTYFDNEDDPLYSLAFVLFGILARLTKRTWKAYFADQVRQSWVTLLLHLQDPNPQKCRATFHLCALFLGLKRLQTAINEHLGGTAELKPEEL
;
A
#
# COMPACT_ATOMS: atom_id res chain seq x y z
N MET A 1 -20.90 24.47 3.76
CA MET A 1 -19.43 24.33 3.72
C MET A 1 -18.97 22.96 3.22
N ILE A 2 -19.58 21.85 3.63
CA ILE A 2 -19.25 20.48 3.13
C ILE A 2 -19.55 20.32 1.63
N ILE A 3 -20.63 20.93 1.14
CA ILE A 3 -21.03 20.86 -0.28
C ILE A 3 -20.05 21.63 -1.19
N LEU A 4 -19.41 22.70 -0.69
CA LEU A 4 -18.44 23.48 -1.47
C LEU A 4 -17.13 22.70 -1.65
N GLY A 5 -16.65 22.03 -0.59
CA GLY A 5 -15.46 21.16 -0.67
C GLY A 5 -15.66 19.89 -1.53
N LEU A 6 -16.89 19.37 -1.63
CA LEU A 6 -17.22 18.28 -2.56
C LEU A 6 -17.25 18.73 -4.02
N MET A 7 -17.66 19.98 -4.30
CA MET A 7 -17.63 20.55 -5.64
C MET A 7 -16.21 20.88 -6.10
N ASP A 8 -15.35 21.39 -5.22
CA ASP A 8 -13.93 21.65 -5.55
C ASP A 8 -13.15 20.35 -5.86
N MET A 9 -13.59 19.21 -5.31
CA MET A 9 -13.04 17.88 -5.59
C MET A 9 -13.64 17.19 -6.81
N LEU A 10 -14.91 17.45 -7.14
CA LEU A 10 -15.47 17.08 -8.44
C LEU A 10 -14.73 17.82 -9.56
N ILE A 11 -14.29 19.06 -9.30
CA ILE A 11 -13.43 19.84 -10.19
C ILE A 11 -12.02 19.23 -10.28
N LEU A 12 -11.41 18.74 -9.20
CA LEU A 12 -10.14 17.99 -9.29
C LEU A 12 -10.30 16.68 -10.07
N PHE A 13 -11.40 15.96 -9.89
CA PHE A 13 -11.72 14.75 -10.65
C PHE A 13 -11.99 15.05 -12.15
N GLN A 14 -12.67 16.14 -12.46
CA GLN A 14 -12.85 16.64 -13.84
C GLN A 14 -11.54 17.16 -14.45
N LEU A 15 -10.66 17.80 -13.65
CA LEU A 15 -9.34 18.26 -14.05
C LEU A 15 -8.37 17.08 -14.29
N MET A 16 -8.59 15.94 -13.63
CA MET A 16 -7.88 14.68 -13.94
C MET A 16 -8.20 14.13 -15.34
N SER A 17 -9.28 14.61 -15.98
CA SER A 17 -9.62 14.27 -17.36
C SER A 17 -9.08 15.28 -18.38
N ASP A 18 -8.41 16.34 -17.93
CA ASP A 18 -7.97 17.46 -18.76
C ASP A 18 -6.46 17.33 -19.14
N PRO A 19 -6.08 17.55 -20.42
CA PRO A 19 -4.68 17.63 -20.84
C PRO A 19 -3.81 18.63 -20.04
N MET A 20 -4.39 19.53 -19.24
CA MET A 20 -3.70 20.45 -18.32
C MET A 20 -2.78 19.77 -17.28
N LEU A 21 -3.13 18.57 -16.78
CA LEU A 21 -2.22 17.79 -15.91
C LEU A 21 -0.93 17.36 -16.63
N ARG A 22 -0.84 17.59 -17.95
CA ARG A 22 0.39 17.27 -18.67
C ARG A 22 1.54 18.22 -18.34
N GLU A 23 1.25 19.40 -17.83
CA GLU A 23 2.26 20.39 -17.48
C GLU A 23 2.87 20.11 -16.09
N LYS A 24 4.19 19.91 -16.05
CA LYS A 24 4.94 19.56 -14.82
C LYS A 24 4.71 20.53 -13.66
N LYS A 25 4.50 21.82 -13.96
CA LYS A 25 4.29 22.88 -12.94
C LYS A 25 2.98 22.67 -12.18
N PHE A 26 1.91 22.25 -12.86
CA PHE A 26 0.61 21.99 -12.23
C PHE A 26 0.66 20.74 -11.35
N LEU A 27 1.32 19.67 -11.79
CA LEU A 27 1.46 18.45 -10.99
C LEU A 27 2.15 18.73 -9.64
N LYS A 28 3.22 19.52 -9.63
CA LYS A 28 3.93 19.89 -8.40
C LYS A 28 3.03 20.66 -7.43
N SER A 29 2.26 21.63 -7.93
CA SER A 29 1.32 22.40 -7.09
C SER A 29 0.22 21.51 -6.51
N ILE A 30 -0.34 20.62 -7.32
CA ILE A 30 -1.38 19.69 -6.86
C ILE A 30 -0.83 18.74 -5.79
N LEU A 31 0.37 18.19 -6.01
CA LEU A 31 1.02 17.33 -5.02
C LEU A 31 1.23 18.03 -3.68
N HIS A 32 1.64 19.30 -3.69
CA HIS A 32 1.80 20.09 -2.46
C HIS A 32 0.47 20.34 -1.75
N ILE A 33 -0.60 20.66 -2.49
CA ILE A 33 -1.94 20.84 -1.91
C ILE A 33 -2.42 19.53 -1.27
N LEU A 34 -2.23 18.41 -1.97
CA LEU A 34 -2.65 17.10 -1.46
C LEU A 34 -1.81 16.65 -0.26
N GLU A 35 -0.50 16.94 -0.23
CA GLU A 35 0.35 16.74 0.95
C GLU A 35 -0.16 17.53 2.16
N GLU A 36 -0.46 18.81 1.99
CA GLU A 36 -0.96 19.64 3.08
C GLU A 36 -2.27 19.06 3.62
N LYS A 37 -3.18 18.67 2.73
CA LYS A 37 -4.51 18.16 3.10
C LYS A 37 -4.51 16.71 3.60
N SER A 38 -3.48 15.91 3.29
CA SER A 38 -3.36 14.54 3.84
C SER A 38 -3.03 14.52 5.34
N HIS A 39 -2.77 15.68 5.95
CA HIS A 39 -2.53 15.83 7.39
C HIS A 39 -3.57 16.74 8.05
N ASP A 40 -4.71 16.95 7.39
CA ASP A 40 -5.81 17.73 7.95
C ASP A 40 -6.41 17.02 9.17
N ARG A 41 -6.82 17.79 10.19
CA ARG A 41 -7.46 17.26 11.39
C ARG A 41 -8.81 16.60 11.08
N ASN A 42 -9.45 17.02 10.00
CA ASN A 42 -10.68 16.42 9.51
C ASN A 42 -10.36 15.16 8.68
N SER A 43 -10.77 14.00 9.20
CA SER A 43 -10.52 12.71 8.56
C SER A 43 -11.11 12.60 7.15
N ILE A 44 -12.22 13.28 6.85
CA ILE A 44 -12.82 13.30 5.51
C ILE A 44 -11.92 14.06 4.54
N VAL A 45 -11.39 15.23 4.95
CA VAL A 45 -10.46 16.02 4.12
C VAL A 45 -9.19 15.23 3.86
N CYS A 46 -8.63 14.63 4.91
CA CYS A 46 -7.46 13.76 4.82
C CYS A 46 -7.71 12.57 3.89
N GLN A 47 -8.83 11.85 4.06
CA GLN A 47 -9.19 10.70 3.22
C GLN A 47 -9.28 11.10 1.74
N ILE A 48 -9.93 12.22 1.43
CA ILE A 48 -10.08 12.67 0.05
C ILE A 48 -8.71 13.08 -0.53
N ALA A 49 -7.85 13.71 0.25
CA ALA A 49 -6.50 14.07 -0.18
C ALA A 49 -5.65 12.83 -0.50
N VAL A 50 -5.65 11.83 0.38
CA VAL A 50 -4.94 10.55 0.16
C VAL A 50 -5.51 9.82 -1.06
N ARG A 51 -6.83 9.83 -1.25
CA ARG A 51 -7.47 9.29 -2.46
C ARG A 51 -7.04 10.03 -3.73
N GLY A 52 -6.91 11.36 -3.66
CA GLY A 52 -6.38 12.19 -4.74
C GLY A 52 -4.94 11.80 -5.11
N LEU A 53 -4.07 11.60 -4.11
CA LEU A 53 -2.70 11.11 -4.32
C LEU A 53 -2.71 9.75 -5.02
N ARG A 54 -3.54 8.82 -4.54
CA ARG A 54 -3.70 7.51 -5.19
C ARG A 54 -4.09 7.67 -6.65
N ASN A 55 -5.11 8.49 -6.94
CA ASN A 55 -5.60 8.67 -8.31
C ASN A 55 -4.53 9.27 -9.24
N LEU A 56 -3.65 10.15 -8.74
CA LEU A 56 -2.49 10.63 -9.52
C LEU A 56 -1.54 9.49 -9.88
N VAL A 57 -1.27 8.58 -8.95
CA VAL A 57 -0.39 7.43 -9.18
C VAL A 57 -0.94 6.48 -10.24
N TYR A 58 -2.27 6.28 -10.27
CA TYR A 58 -2.92 5.45 -11.29
C TYR A 58 -3.13 6.17 -12.62
N GLY A 59 -3.48 7.46 -12.59
CA GLY A 59 -3.88 8.22 -13.78
C GLY A 59 -2.70 8.74 -14.60
N VAL A 60 -1.57 9.07 -13.97
CA VAL A 60 -0.39 9.63 -14.66
C VAL A 60 0.94 9.03 -14.16
N PRO A 61 1.11 7.69 -14.18
CA PRO A 61 2.26 6.99 -13.59
C PRO A 61 3.62 7.51 -14.09
N GLU A 62 3.76 7.78 -15.39
CA GLU A 62 5.02 8.26 -15.97
C GLU A 62 5.48 9.61 -15.41
N LYS A 63 4.54 10.46 -14.97
CA LYS A 63 4.85 11.80 -14.46
C LYS A 63 5.12 11.80 -12.97
N VAL A 64 4.40 10.97 -12.23
CA VAL A 64 4.62 10.81 -10.79
C VAL A 64 5.90 10.05 -10.47
N LYS A 65 6.50 9.35 -11.45
CA LYS A 65 7.79 8.65 -11.29
C LYS A 65 8.89 9.51 -10.65
N ASN A 66 8.94 10.80 -10.97
CA ASN A 66 9.94 11.73 -10.40
C ASN A 66 9.62 12.16 -8.96
N TYR A 67 8.45 11.78 -8.44
CA TYR A 67 7.91 12.16 -7.13
C TYR A 67 7.66 10.95 -6.24
N GLU A 68 8.06 9.74 -6.62
CA GLU A 68 7.66 8.52 -5.92
C GLU A 68 8.16 8.46 -4.47
N LYS A 69 9.40 8.89 -4.21
CA LYS A 69 9.91 8.99 -2.85
C LYS A 69 9.08 9.97 -2.00
N PHE A 70 8.74 11.11 -2.57
CA PHE A 70 7.91 12.11 -1.91
C PHE A 70 6.50 11.58 -1.64
N LEU A 71 5.90 10.86 -2.60
CA LEU A 71 4.61 10.19 -2.42
C LEU A 71 4.66 9.11 -1.34
N LEU A 72 5.72 8.29 -1.30
CA LEU A 72 5.91 7.31 -0.23
C LEU A 72 5.96 7.98 1.14
N ASP A 73 6.74 9.06 1.28
CA ASP A 73 6.87 9.77 2.56
C ASP A 73 5.52 10.33 3.05
N ILE A 74 4.73 10.93 2.15
CA ILE A 74 3.39 11.45 2.47
C ILE A 74 2.45 10.32 2.91
N LEU A 75 2.42 9.23 2.15
CA LEU A 75 1.48 8.14 2.39
C LEU A 75 1.83 7.34 3.65
N ILE A 76 3.12 7.15 3.95
CA ILE A 76 3.58 6.53 5.21
C ILE A 76 3.19 7.42 6.39
N ARG A 77 3.34 8.75 6.26
CA ARG A 77 2.95 9.67 7.33
C ARG A 77 1.43 9.69 7.54
N ALA A 78 0.64 9.75 6.47
CA ALA A 78 -0.82 9.69 6.54
C ALA A 78 -1.32 8.37 7.18
N LEU A 79 -0.64 7.25 6.90
CA LEU A 79 -0.91 5.96 7.54
C LEU A 79 -0.59 5.99 9.04
N HIS A 80 0.50 6.65 9.44
CA HIS A 80 0.97 6.72 10.82
C HIS A 80 0.17 7.67 11.72
N ASP A 81 -0.22 8.83 11.21
CA ASP A 81 -0.74 9.91 12.05
C ASP A 81 -2.27 9.88 12.24
N THR A 82 -2.94 8.86 11.71
CA THR A 82 -4.41 8.77 11.71
C THR A 82 -4.93 7.56 12.49
N LEU A 83 -6.13 7.71 13.04
CA LEU A 83 -6.93 6.60 13.62
C LEU A 83 -8.16 6.27 12.76
N SER A 84 -8.39 7.00 11.66
CA SER A 84 -9.52 6.73 10.76
C SER A 84 -9.20 5.55 9.86
N SER A 85 -10.00 4.49 9.98
CA SER A 85 -9.89 3.29 9.15
C SER A 85 -9.98 3.63 7.65
N GLU A 86 -10.79 4.62 7.29
CA GLU A 86 -10.92 5.08 5.91
C GLU A 86 -9.63 5.68 5.37
N VAL A 87 -8.94 6.52 6.15
CA VAL A 87 -7.65 7.10 5.76
C VAL A 87 -6.58 6.02 5.70
N ILE A 88 -6.57 5.10 6.67
CA ILE A 88 -5.63 3.97 6.71
C ILE A 88 -5.78 3.12 5.44
N GLY A 89 -7.00 2.72 5.10
CA GLY A 89 -7.28 1.89 3.93
C GLY A 89 -6.92 2.58 2.62
N GLU A 90 -7.21 3.88 2.48
CA GLU A 90 -6.80 4.67 1.33
C GLU A 90 -5.27 4.77 1.22
N SER A 91 -4.59 5.00 2.33
CA SER A 91 -3.12 5.08 2.41
C SER A 91 -2.49 3.75 2.02
N MET A 92 -3.01 2.64 2.54
CA MET A 92 -2.51 1.31 2.22
C MET A 92 -2.65 0.97 0.72
N LYS A 93 -3.80 1.29 0.12
CA LYS A 93 -4.02 1.09 -1.32
C LYS A 93 -3.06 1.93 -2.17
N ALA A 94 -2.83 3.19 -1.78
CA ALA A 94 -1.89 4.06 -2.46
C ALA A 94 -0.44 3.57 -2.34
N LEU A 95 -0.01 3.17 -1.13
CA LEU A 95 1.30 2.58 -0.87
C LEU A 95 1.52 1.32 -1.71
N ALA A 96 0.53 0.44 -1.77
CA ALA A 96 0.63 -0.81 -2.53
C ALA A 96 0.89 -0.56 -4.02
N LYS A 97 0.47 0.58 -4.57
CA LYS A 97 0.79 0.98 -5.94
C LYS A 97 2.18 1.62 -6.03
N VAL A 98 2.50 2.61 -5.20
CA VAL A 98 3.79 3.35 -5.29
C VAL A 98 4.99 2.45 -4.98
N MET A 99 4.86 1.57 -3.97
CA MET A 99 5.91 0.61 -3.58
C MET A 99 6.19 -0.44 -4.65
N LYS A 100 5.24 -0.75 -5.55
CA LYS A 100 5.52 -1.69 -6.65
C LYS A 100 6.65 -1.20 -7.55
N GLU A 101 6.86 0.12 -7.61
CA GLU A 101 7.80 0.76 -8.50
C GLU A 101 9.06 1.25 -7.76
N ASN A 102 9.06 1.22 -6.41
CA ASN A 102 10.11 1.83 -5.57
C ASN A 102 10.56 1.04 -4.35
N ASP A 103 11.78 1.35 -3.94
CA ASP A 103 12.30 0.96 -2.65
C ASP A 103 11.78 1.90 -1.54
N VAL A 104 11.31 1.32 -0.43
CA VAL A 104 10.90 2.06 0.78
C VAL A 104 12.08 2.44 1.68
N GLY A 105 13.30 2.01 1.35
CA GLY A 105 14.53 2.53 1.94
C GLY A 105 14.60 2.36 3.45
N SER A 106 14.85 3.47 4.17
CA SER A 106 14.96 3.49 5.63
C SER A 106 13.63 3.22 6.34
N SER A 107 12.50 3.54 5.71
CA SER A 107 11.16 3.37 6.29
C SER A 107 10.69 1.92 6.28
N PHE A 108 11.45 1.00 5.65
CA PHE A 108 11.10 -0.41 5.53
C PHE A 108 10.75 -1.05 6.88
N ARG A 109 11.57 -0.80 7.92
CA ARG A 109 11.41 -1.43 9.22
C ARG A 109 10.11 -1.00 9.90
N ASP A 110 9.93 0.31 10.00
CA ASP A 110 8.81 0.94 10.70
C ASP A 110 7.49 0.64 9.98
N LEU A 111 7.48 0.73 8.65
CA LEU A 111 6.32 0.35 7.85
C LEU A 111 5.99 -1.14 8.01
N THR A 112 6.98 -2.03 8.00
CA THR A 112 6.74 -3.47 8.23
C THR A 112 6.12 -3.72 9.61
N GLN A 113 6.62 -3.04 10.65
CA GLN A 113 6.11 -3.17 12.00
C GLN A 113 4.67 -2.68 12.09
N GLN A 114 4.39 -1.51 11.50
CA GLN A 114 3.06 -0.93 11.47
C GLN A 114 2.07 -1.79 10.70
N ILE A 115 2.42 -2.29 9.51
CA ILE A 115 1.53 -3.17 8.74
C ILE A 115 1.20 -4.44 9.53
N ARG A 116 2.15 -4.98 10.29
CA ARG A 116 1.92 -6.18 11.11
C ARG A 116 0.91 -5.95 12.25
N THR A 117 0.75 -4.75 12.79
CA THR A 117 -0.22 -4.52 13.88
C THR A 117 -1.67 -4.70 13.41
N TYR A 118 -1.92 -4.61 12.11
CA TYR A 118 -3.25 -4.87 11.55
C TYR A 118 -3.55 -6.37 11.40
N PHE A 119 -2.60 -7.26 11.71
CA PHE A 119 -2.83 -8.70 11.65
C PHE A 119 -3.62 -9.23 12.85
N ASP A 120 -3.68 -8.46 13.95
CA ASP A 120 -4.28 -8.93 15.19
C ASP A 120 -5.82 -8.95 15.17
N ASN A 121 -6.46 -8.31 14.18
CA ASN A 121 -7.92 -8.23 14.04
C ASN A 121 -8.37 -8.74 12.66
N GLU A 122 -8.68 -10.03 12.54
CA GLU A 122 -9.08 -10.66 11.26
C GLU A 122 -10.41 -10.11 10.70
N ASP A 123 -11.31 -9.63 11.56
CA ASP A 123 -12.60 -9.02 11.16
C ASP A 123 -12.46 -7.56 10.68
N ASP A 124 -11.25 -6.97 10.74
CA ASP A 124 -11.02 -5.59 10.31
C ASP A 124 -10.95 -5.51 8.78
N PRO A 125 -11.71 -4.60 8.12
CA PRO A 125 -11.62 -4.39 6.67
C PRO A 125 -10.20 -4.05 6.17
N LEU A 126 -9.32 -3.60 7.05
CA LEU A 126 -7.91 -3.29 6.77
C LEU A 126 -7.01 -4.53 6.75
N TYR A 127 -7.44 -5.64 7.35
CA TYR A 127 -6.66 -6.86 7.47
C TYR A 127 -6.16 -7.37 6.11
N SER A 128 -7.06 -7.48 5.13
CA SER A 128 -6.72 -7.91 3.76
C SER A 128 -5.71 -6.98 3.06
N LEU A 129 -5.84 -5.66 3.27
CA LEU A 129 -4.93 -4.66 2.70
C LEU A 129 -3.54 -4.74 3.33
N ALA A 130 -3.48 -4.90 4.66
CA ALA A 130 -2.24 -5.10 5.39
C ALA A 130 -1.52 -6.35 4.90
N PHE A 131 -2.25 -7.43 4.66
CA PHE A 131 -1.69 -8.68 4.13
C PHE A 131 -1.03 -8.48 2.77
N VAL A 132 -1.71 -7.81 1.85
CA VAL A 132 -1.16 -7.53 0.52
C VAL A 132 0.09 -6.66 0.62
N LEU A 133 0.07 -5.62 1.45
CA LEU A 133 1.25 -4.77 1.68
C LEU A 133 2.42 -5.53 2.29
N PHE A 134 2.17 -6.46 3.21
CA PHE A 134 3.19 -7.31 3.80
C PHE A 134 3.86 -8.21 2.74
N GLY A 135 3.08 -8.73 1.79
CA GLY A 135 3.61 -9.46 0.63
C GLY A 135 4.46 -8.58 -0.29
N ILE A 136 4.04 -7.33 -0.53
CA ILE A 136 4.83 -6.36 -1.30
C ILE A 136 6.16 -6.06 -0.59
N LEU A 137 6.15 -5.86 0.74
CA LEU A 137 7.35 -5.70 1.55
C LEU A 137 8.28 -6.92 1.48
N ALA A 138 7.71 -8.14 1.53
CA ALA A 138 8.47 -9.38 1.37
C ALA A 138 9.23 -9.40 0.04
N ARG A 139 8.56 -9.02 -1.06
CA ARG A 139 9.17 -8.94 -2.40
C ARG A 139 10.26 -7.86 -2.49
N LEU A 140 10.06 -6.72 -1.85
CA LEU A 140 11.00 -5.59 -1.86
C LEU A 140 12.14 -5.74 -0.85
N THR A 141 12.15 -6.81 -0.05
CA THR A 141 13.13 -7.00 1.01
C THR A 141 14.54 -7.14 0.46
N LYS A 142 15.39 -6.15 0.76
CA LYS A 142 16.82 -6.17 0.44
C LYS A 142 17.60 -7.12 1.36
N ARG A 143 18.80 -7.51 0.91
CA ARG A 143 19.71 -8.40 1.67
C ARG A 143 19.98 -7.90 3.10
N THR A 144 20.08 -6.59 3.28
CA THR A 144 20.29 -5.94 4.59
C THR A 144 19.13 -6.18 5.57
N TRP A 145 17.90 -6.25 5.07
CA TRP A 145 16.69 -6.41 5.87
C TRP A 145 16.19 -7.85 5.96
N LYS A 146 16.81 -8.79 5.25
CA LYS A 146 16.35 -10.18 5.14
C LYS A 146 16.19 -10.88 6.49
N ALA A 147 17.15 -10.70 7.41
CA ALA A 147 17.09 -11.32 8.73
C ALA A 147 15.94 -10.73 9.57
N TYR A 148 15.80 -9.41 9.57
CA TYR A 148 14.70 -8.72 10.24
C TYR A 148 13.36 -9.17 9.69
N PHE A 149 13.17 -9.11 8.37
CA PHE A 149 11.89 -9.49 7.76
C PHE A 149 11.54 -10.96 8.01
N ALA A 150 12.54 -11.85 8.00
CA ALA A 150 12.32 -13.26 8.36
C ALA A 150 11.83 -13.44 9.80
N ASP A 151 12.30 -12.63 10.73
CA ASP A 151 11.79 -12.61 12.10
C ASP A 151 10.33 -12.12 12.14
N GLN A 152 9.99 -11.06 11.38
CA GLN A 152 8.61 -10.57 11.28
C GLN A 152 7.67 -11.64 10.70
N VAL A 153 8.10 -12.37 9.66
CA VAL A 153 7.33 -13.48 9.08
C VAL A 153 7.11 -14.61 10.10
N ARG A 154 8.12 -14.94 10.92
CA ARG A 154 7.96 -15.96 11.98
C ARG A 154 6.94 -15.54 13.03
N GLN A 155 6.98 -14.27 13.43
CA GLN A 155 6.00 -13.72 14.39
C GLN A 155 4.57 -13.73 13.84
N SER A 156 4.40 -13.54 12.53
CA SER A 156 3.09 -13.55 11.87
C SER A 156 2.64 -14.90 11.33
N TRP A 157 3.44 -15.97 11.49
CA TRP A 157 3.26 -17.18 10.69
C TRP A 157 1.90 -17.87 10.87
N VAL A 158 1.36 -17.86 12.10
CA VAL A 158 0.04 -18.43 12.39
C VAL A 158 -1.04 -17.66 11.64
N THR A 159 -1.05 -16.33 11.73
CA THR A 159 -1.99 -15.46 11.03
C THR A 159 -1.86 -15.57 9.50
N LEU A 160 -0.63 -15.67 8.99
CA LEU A 160 -0.36 -15.91 7.57
C LEU A 160 -0.96 -17.24 7.06
N LEU A 161 -0.98 -18.29 7.90
CA LEU A 161 -1.57 -19.59 7.55
C LEU A 161 -3.10 -19.58 7.61
N LEU A 162 -3.69 -18.97 8.65
CA LEU A 162 -5.14 -18.89 8.82
C LEU A 162 -5.81 -18.18 7.63
N HIS A 163 -5.16 -17.15 7.09
CA HIS A 163 -5.67 -16.39 5.96
C HIS A 163 -5.70 -17.15 4.62
N LEU A 164 -5.07 -18.32 4.51
CA LEU A 164 -5.23 -19.17 3.31
C LEU A 164 -6.64 -19.75 3.16
N GLN A 165 -7.47 -19.67 4.21
CA GLN A 165 -8.86 -20.15 4.22
C GLN A 165 -9.90 -19.05 3.93
N ASP A 166 -9.44 -17.82 3.65
CA ASP A 166 -10.28 -16.64 3.41
C ASP A 166 -11.04 -16.69 2.05
N PRO A 167 -12.25 -16.11 1.93
CA PRO A 167 -13.00 -16.00 0.67
C PRO A 167 -12.26 -15.39 -0.52
N ASN A 168 -11.15 -14.64 -0.34
CA ASN A 168 -10.30 -14.20 -1.46
C ASN A 168 -8.93 -14.93 -1.50
N PRO A 169 -8.90 -16.24 -1.83
CA PRO A 169 -7.73 -17.08 -1.61
C PRO A 169 -6.53 -16.71 -2.49
N GLN A 170 -6.72 -16.03 -3.63
CA GLN A 170 -5.63 -15.77 -4.58
C GLN A 170 -4.60 -14.75 -4.05
N LYS A 171 -5.06 -13.64 -3.48
CA LYS A 171 -4.15 -12.61 -2.91
C LYS A 171 -3.42 -13.15 -1.68
N CYS A 172 -4.13 -13.90 -0.83
CA CYS A 172 -3.59 -14.53 0.37
C CYS A 172 -2.49 -15.54 -0.01
N ARG A 173 -2.76 -16.38 -1.02
CA ARG A 173 -1.76 -17.32 -1.53
C ARG A 173 -0.53 -16.58 -2.02
N ALA A 174 -0.67 -15.56 -2.88
CA ALA A 174 0.48 -14.82 -3.41
C ALA A 174 1.38 -14.25 -2.30
N THR A 175 0.81 -13.55 -1.32
CA THR A 175 1.58 -13.03 -0.18
C THR A 175 2.22 -14.15 0.63
N PHE A 176 1.49 -15.24 0.88
CA PHE A 176 2.02 -16.37 1.64
C PHE A 176 3.24 -16.99 0.97
N HIS A 177 3.25 -17.14 -0.36
CA HIS A 177 4.42 -17.65 -1.10
C HIS A 177 5.63 -16.75 -0.90
N LEU A 178 5.45 -15.44 -1.07
CA LEU A 178 6.52 -14.46 -0.91
C LEU A 178 7.10 -14.52 0.50
N CYS A 179 6.26 -14.69 1.52
CA CYS A 179 6.69 -14.79 2.92
C CYS A 179 7.37 -16.14 3.24
N ALA A 180 6.89 -17.26 2.69
CA ALA A 180 7.44 -18.59 2.94
C ALA A 180 8.92 -18.73 2.54
N LEU A 181 9.39 -17.90 1.58
CA LEU A 181 10.80 -17.81 1.21
C LEU A 181 11.72 -17.41 2.38
N PHE A 182 11.19 -16.71 3.38
CA PHE A 182 11.94 -16.23 4.54
C PHE A 182 12.01 -17.23 5.69
N LEU A 183 11.19 -18.29 5.68
CA LEU A 183 11.22 -19.31 6.73
C LEU A 183 12.36 -20.32 6.58
N GLY A 184 12.99 -20.41 5.41
CA GLY A 184 14.07 -21.38 5.17
C GLY A 184 13.60 -22.85 5.14
N LEU A 185 12.29 -23.10 5.08
CA LEU A 185 11.71 -24.44 5.05
C LEU A 185 11.69 -24.96 3.61
N LYS A 186 12.82 -25.51 3.14
CA LYS A 186 12.97 -26.03 1.77
C LYS A 186 11.86 -27.01 1.37
N ARG A 187 11.45 -27.91 2.28
CA ARG A 187 10.35 -28.87 2.05
C ARG A 187 8.99 -28.19 1.88
N LEU A 188 8.75 -27.14 2.67
CA LEU A 188 7.53 -26.35 2.56
C LEU A 188 7.53 -25.56 1.24
N GLN A 189 8.68 -25.01 0.83
CA GLN A 189 8.81 -24.33 -0.46
C GLN A 189 8.50 -25.26 -1.64
N THR A 190 8.98 -26.51 -1.60
CA THR A 190 8.64 -27.53 -2.59
C THR A 190 7.14 -27.82 -2.59
N ALA A 191 6.54 -28.09 -1.43
CA ALA A 191 5.11 -28.38 -1.33
C ALA A 191 4.23 -27.20 -1.76
N ILE A 192 4.59 -25.97 -1.38
CA ILE A 192 3.93 -24.73 -1.80
C ILE A 192 3.97 -24.60 -3.33
N ASN A 193 5.16 -24.74 -3.94
CA ASN A 193 5.31 -24.62 -5.39
C ASN A 193 4.55 -25.70 -6.16
N GLU A 194 4.47 -26.93 -5.63
CA GLU A 194 3.72 -28.04 -6.24
C GLU A 194 2.20 -27.85 -6.15
N HIS A 195 1.68 -27.28 -5.05
CA HIS A 195 0.24 -27.19 -4.80
C HIS A 195 -0.39 -25.85 -5.20
N LEU A 196 0.42 -24.81 -5.37
CA LEU A 196 -0.05 -23.45 -5.57
C LEU A 196 0.63 -22.73 -6.76
N GLY A 197 1.45 -23.47 -7.54
CA GLY A 197 2.26 -22.97 -8.65
C GLY A 197 1.48 -22.49 -9.89
N GLY A 198 0.85 -21.33 -9.77
CA GLY A 198 0.68 -20.39 -10.86
C GLY A 198 1.45 -19.13 -10.48
N THR A 199 2.30 -18.61 -11.37
CA THR A 199 3.10 -17.39 -11.16
C THR A 199 2.29 -16.30 -10.46
N ALA A 200 2.54 -16.14 -9.16
CA ALA A 200 1.83 -15.21 -8.29
C ALA A 200 2.32 -13.78 -8.55
N GLU A 201 1.99 -13.26 -9.72
CA GLU A 201 2.02 -11.82 -9.96
C GLU A 201 0.78 -11.20 -9.32
N LEU A 202 0.99 -10.43 -8.26
CA LEU A 202 -0.02 -9.53 -7.71
C LEU A 202 -0.34 -8.45 -8.76
N LYS A 203 -1.35 -8.69 -9.60
CA LYS A 203 -1.73 -7.79 -10.68
C LYS A 203 -2.17 -6.42 -10.13
N PRO A 204 -1.92 -5.31 -10.84
CA PRO A 204 -2.29 -3.96 -10.37
C PRO A 204 -3.81 -3.76 -10.20
N GLU A 205 -4.61 -4.53 -10.94
CA GLU A 205 -6.08 -4.49 -10.96
C GLU A 205 -6.71 -5.23 -9.77
N GLU A 206 -5.91 -6.00 -9.03
CA GLU A 206 -6.32 -6.78 -7.86
C GLU A 206 -5.94 -6.08 -6.54
N LEU A 207 -5.71 -4.76 -6.56
CA LEU A 207 -5.47 -3.91 -5.38
C LEU A 207 -6.62 -2.93 -5.17
#